data_AF-A0A7X9IF52-F1
#
_entry.id   AF-A0A7X9IF52-F1
#
_cell.length_a   1.000
_cell.length_b   1.000
_cell.length_c   1.000
_cell.angle_alpha   90.00
_cell.angle_beta   90.00
_cell.angle_gamma   90.00
#
_symmetry.space_group_name_H-M   'P 1'
#
loop_
_entity.id
_entity.type
_entity.pdbx_description
1 polymer ?
#
loop_
_entity_poly.entity_id
_entity_poly.type
_entity_poly.pdbx_seq_one_letter_code
_entity_poly.pdbx_strand_id
1 'polypeptide(L)'
;MKAVLMKSTSGVRGIVGVTLDPPTVIQYAAAFGQFLKKGRVVVGRDSRPSGEYISGLICSTLAMVGCDVVDIGVVPTPTVELSVLDHKAAGGIAGTASHNPSEWNALKFFGPRGEFITKAQYERLEAIVGADKPAYVPYNRLGSIHRDHTAVERHMQSVLKLKSLAVPKVRQAGFLVVVDAINGAGSYCLPKLLEQMGVGVIRLNCKGNGDFCHTPEPIPENLKQLGQAVRESKADLGLA
;
A
#
# COMPACT_ATOMS: atom_id res chain seq x y z
N MET A 1 -15.43 -24.68 2.91
CA MET A 1 -14.61 -24.35 4.10
C MET A 1 -15.05 -22.98 4.61
N LYS A 2 -15.20 -22.78 5.92
CA LYS A 2 -15.43 -21.43 6.46
C LYS A 2 -14.23 -20.55 6.11
N ALA A 3 -14.47 -19.32 5.65
CA ALA A 3 -13.37 -18.38 5.42
C ALA A 3 -12.62 -18.17 6.74
N VAL A 4 -11.28 -18.11 6.68
CA VAL A 4 -10.41 -17.91 7.86
C VAL A 4 -9.60 -16.63 7.66
N LEU A 5 -9.39 -15.88 8.74
CA LEU A 5 -8.45 -14.75 8.76
C LEU A 5 -7.02 -15.28 8.55
N MET A 6 -6.38 -14.87 7.47
CA MET A 6 -5.02 -15.31 7.14
C MET A 6 -4.01 -14.42 7.86
N LYS A 7 -3.11 -15.05 8.62
CA LYS A 7 -2.09 -14.39 9.44
C LYS A 7 -0.69 -14.82 9.00
N SER A 8 0.18 -13.87 8.67
CA SER A 8 1.54 -14.15 8.20
C SER A 8 2.43 -12.90 8.31
N THR A 9 3.74 -13.05 8.07
CA THR A 9 4.66 -11.90 7.94
C THR A 9 4.25 -10.91 6.85
N SER A 10 3.53 -11.37 5.83
CA SER A 10 2.99 -10.50 4.77
C SER A 10 1.75 -9.70 5.21
N GLY A 11 1.33 -9.83 6.47
CA GLY A 11 0.19 -9.14 7.06
C GLY A 11 -0.96 -10.06 7.45
N VAL A 12 -2.00 -9.41 7.98
CA VAL A 12 -3.26 -10.02 8.40
C VAL A 12 -4.32 -9.65 7.38
N ARG A 13 -4.85 -10.64 6.66
CA ARG A 13 -5.78 -10.43 5.54
C ARG A 13 -7.03 -11.27 5.64
N GLY A 14 -8.14 -10.72 5.17
CA GLY A 14 -9.43 -11.41 5.18
C GLY A 14 -10.47 -10.69 4.34
N ILE A 15 -11.63 -11.31 4.21
CA ILE A 15 -12.81 -10.74 3.57
C ILE A 15 -13.42 -9.75 4.55
N VAL A 16 -13.58 -8.51 4.11
CA VAL A 16 -14.10 -7.42 4.94
C VAL A 16 -15.53 -7.73 5.39
N GLY A 17 -15.79 -7.62 6.69
CA GLY A 17 -17.10 -7.94 7.29
C GLY A 17 -17.38 -9.43 7.50
N VAL A 18 -16.43 -10.31 7.14
CA VAL A 18 -16.56 -11.77 7.36
C VAL A 18 -15.40 -12.31 8.18
N THR A 19 -14.17 -12.16 7.70
CA THR A 19 -12.96 -12.62 8.42
C THR A 19 -12.03 -11.49 8.83
N LEU A 20 -12.13 -10.33 8.18
CA LEU A 20 -11.52 -9.09 8.63
C LEU A 20 -12.62 -8.11 9.03
N ASP A 21 -12.82 -7.95 10.33
CA ASP A 21 -13.83 -7.07 10.91
C ASP A 21 -13.20 -5.86 11.64
N PRO A 22 -13.97 -4.83 12.00
CA PRO A 22 -13.43 -3.65 12.69
C PRO A 22 -12.70 -3.98 14.01
N PRO A 23 -13.22 -4.86 14.89
CA PRO A 23 -12.49 -5.29 16.09
C PRO A 23 -11.11 -5.87 15.79
N THR A 24 -10.98 -6.72 14.76
CA THR A 24 -9.68 -7.27 14.33
C THR A 24 -8.73 -6.16 13.90
N VAL A 25 -9.19 -5.22 13.06
CA VAL A 25 -8.37 -4.09 12.58
C VAL A 25 -7.87 -3.24 13.75
N ILE A 26 -8.76 -2.89 14.68
CA ILE A 26 -8.42 -2.13 15.89
C ILE A 26 -7.41 -2.90 16.74
N GLN A 27 -7.64 -4.19 16.99
CA GLN A 27 -6.75 -5.00 17.83
C GLN A 27 -5.33 -5.05 17.26
N TYR A 28 -5.18 -5.30 15.96
CA TYR A 28 -3.88 -5.36 15.30
C TYR A 28 -3.19 -3.99 15.20
N ALA A 29 -3.94 -2.92 14.89
CA ALA A 29 -3.38 -1.57 14.85
C ALA A 29 -2.88 -1.12 16.24
N ALA A 30 -3.65 -1.40 17.29
CA ALA A 30 -3.26 -1.07 18.66
C ALA A 30 -2.05 -1.88 19.12
N ALA A 31 -2.03 -3.19 18.84
CA ALA A 31 -0.90 -4.06 19.14
C ALA A 31 0.37 -3.61 18.40
N PHE A 32 0.24 -3.16 17.15
CA PHE A 32 1.37 -2.64 16.39
C PHE A 32 1.92 -1.33 16.97
N GLY A 33 1.04 -0.39 17.36
CA GLY A 33 1.48 0.84 18.03
C GLY A 33 2.22 0.56 19.35
N GLN A 34 1.76 -0.42 20.13
CA GLN A 34 2.46 -0.87 21.35
C GLN A 34 3.78 -1.57 21.04
N PHE A 35 3.82 -2.42 20.02
CA PHE A 35 5.02 -3.10 19.55
C PHE A 35 6.13 -2.10 19.20
N LEU A 36 5.78 -0.97 18.58
CA LEU A 36 6.71 0.10 18.23
C LEU A 36 7.17 0.94 19.43
N LYS A 37 6.50 0.84 20.59
CA LYS A 37 6.82 1.58 21.82
C LYS A 37 6.82 3.11 21.63
N LYS A 38 5.79 3.63 20.93
CA LYS A 38 5.61 5.04 20.51
C LYS A 38 6.44 5.43 19.27
N GLY A 39 6.16 6.62 18.74
CA GLY A 39 6.83 7.18 17.59
C GLY A 39 5.87 7.44 16.43
N ARG A 40 6.44 7.90 15.32
CA ARG A 40 5.70 8.17 14.10
C ARG A 40 5.42 6.87 13.34
N VAL A 41 4.21 6.71 12.80
CA VAL A 41 3.78 5.57 11.99
C VAL A 41 3.22 6.07 10.67
N VAL A 42 3.74 5.58 9.56
CA VAL A 42 3.20 5.89 8.23
C VAL A 42 2.06 4.94 7.91
N VAL A 43 0.92 5.46 7.46
CA VAL A 43 -0.22 4.66 7.04
C VAL A 43 -0.56 5.01 5.60
N GLY A 44 -0.57 4.02 4.72
CA GLY A 44 -1.07 4.16 3.36
C GLY A 44 -1.98 2.99 3.01
N ARG A 45 -2.68 3.08 1.88
CA ARG A 45 -3.59 2.03 1.41
C ARG A 45 -3.55 1.90 -0.10
N ASP A 46 -4.03 0.76 -0.61
CA ASP A 46 -4.37 0.68 -2.03
C ASP A 46 -5.74 1.32 -2.33
N SER A 47 -6.18 1.22 -3.58
CA SER A 47 -7.42 1.85 -4.03
C SER A 47 -8.69 1.09 -3.67
N ARG A 48 -8.62 -0.08 -3.01
CA ARG A 48 -9.82 -0.89 -2.69
C ARG A 48 -10.91 -0.06 -2.00
N PRO A 49 -12.21 -0.27 -2.31
CA PRO A 49 -13.30 0.52 -1.73
C PRO A 49 -13.34 0.47 -0.20
N SER A 50 -13.03 -0.69 0.39
CA SER A 50 -12.96 -0.86 1.86
C SER A 50 -11.78 -0.12 2.50
N GLY A 51 -10.78 0.27 1.72
CA GLY A 51 -9.51 0.81 2.21
C GLY A 51 -9.65 2.12 2.98
N GLU A 52 -10.59 2.99 2.60
CA GLU A 52 -10.83 4.26 3.32
C GLU A 52 -11.23 4.02 4.78
N TYR A 53 -12.18 3.11 5.01
CA TYR A 53 -12.66 2.77 6.34
C TYR A 53 -11.61 2.03 7.17
N ILE A 54 -10.91 1.06 6.55
CA ILE A 54 -9.84 0.31 7.20
C ILE A 54 -8.69 1.25 7.62
N SER A 55 -8.26 2.16 6.72
CA SER A 55 -7.23 3.16 7.04
C SER A 55 -7.68 4.11 8.15
N GLY A 56 -8.94 4.56 8.14
CA GLY A 56 -9.50 5.39 9.20
C GLY A 56 -9.47 4.72 10.58
N LEU A 57 -9.80 3.42 10.66
CA LEU A 57 -9.69 2.62 11.89
C LEU A 57 -8.22 2.51 12.34
N ILE A 58 -7.30 2.23 11.42
CA ILE A 58 -5.87 2.12 11.72
C ILE A 58 -5.33 3.44 12.28
N CYS A 59 -5.54 4.55 11.58
CA CYS A 59 -5.05 5.87 11.98
C CYS A 59 -5.60 6.29 13.35
N SER A 60 -6.91 6.16 13.56
CA SER A 60 -7.55 6.54 14.83
C SER A 60 -7.04 5.68 15.98
N THR A 61 -6.90 4.37 15.76
CA THR A 61 -6.42 3.45 16.80
C THR A 61 -4.96 3.73 17.18
N LEU A 62 -4.09 3.98 16.19
CA LEU A 62 -2.69 4.33 16.43
C LEU A 62 -2.57 5.62 17.27
N ALA A 63 -3.35 6.64 16.95
CA ALA A 63 -3.41 7.87 17.74
C ALA A 63 -3.89 7.61 19.19
N MET A 64 -4.89 6.72 19.36
CA MET A 64 -5.41 6.32 20.68
C MET A 64 -4.44 5.48 21.52
N VAL A 65 -3.38 4.91 20.93
CA VAL A 65 -2.26 4.29 21.66
C VAL A 65 -1.02 5.19 21.75
N GLY A 66 -1.16 6.47 21.35
CA GLY A 66 -0.13 7.49 21.52
C GLY A 66 0.93 7.55 20.40
N CYS A 67 0.65 7.00 19.21
CA CYS A 67 1.50 7.14 18.03
C CYS A 67 1.11 8.37 17.20
N ASP A 68 2.11 9.10 16.69
CA ASP A 68 1.87 10.11 15.66
C ASP A 68 1.71 9.42 14.30
N VAL A 69 0.68 9.76 13.55
CA VAL A 69 0.33 9.10 12.30
C VAL A 69 0.57 10.04 11.12
N VAL A 70 1.23 9.53 10.08
CA VAL A 70 1.31 10.16 8.77
C VAL A 70 0.47 9.34 7.80
N ASP A 71 -0.74 9.80 7.50
CA ASP A 71 -1.62 9.22 6.49
C ASP A 71 -1.23 9.72 5.11
N ILE A 72 -0.72 8.82 4.26
CA ILE A 72 -0.29 9.13 2.89
C ILE A 72 -1.34 8.75 1.83
N GLY A 73 -2.54 8.32 2.26
CA GLY A 73 -3.66 8.04 1.38
C GLY A 73 -3.47 6.83 0.45
N VAL A 74 -4.02 6.93 -0.76
CA VAL A 74 -3.95 5.87 -1.78
C VAL A 74 -2.59 5.90 -2.46
N VAL A 75 -1.78 4.88 -2.19
CA VAL A 75 -0.42 4.76 -2.72
C VAL A 75 -0.04 3.31 -2.99
N PRO A 76 0.89 3.04 -3.93
CA PRO A 76 1.52 1.73 -4.03
C PRO A 76 2.20 1.34 -2.73
N THR A 77 2.22 0.04 -2.38
CA THR A 77 2.90 -0.46 -1.17
C THR A 77 4.35 0.03 -1.03
N PRO A 78 5.19 0.04 -2.09
CA PRO A 78 6.57 0.53 -1.96
C PRO A 78 6.67 2.03 -1.59
N THR A 79 5.62 2.81 -1.86
CA THR A 79 5.55 4.21 -1.40
C THR A 79 5.42 4.28 0.12
N VAL A 80 4.69 3.35 0.75
CA VAL A 80 4.60 3.23 2.22
C VAL A 80 5.98 2.89 2.78
N GLU A 81 6.65 1.89 2.19
CA GLU A 81 7.99 1.43 2.59
C GLU A 81 9.01 2.58 2.55
N LEU A 82 9.07 3.34 1.45
CA LEU A 82 9.96 4.49 1.33
C LEU A 82 9.55 5.66 2.24
N SER A 83 8.25 5.89 2.42
CA SER A 83 7.76 6.96 3.29
C SER A 83 8.12 6.74 4.75
N VAL A 84 8.26 5.48 5.20
CA VAL A 84 8.80 5.18 6.53
C VAL A 84 10.20 5.77 6.70
N LEU A 85 11.06 5.64 5.68
CA LEU A 85 12.40 6.20 5.69
C LEU A 85 12.37 7.74 5.61
N ASP A 86 11.60 8.30 4.69
CA ASP A 86 11.46 9.76 4.50
C ASP A 86 11.06 10.47 5.81
N HIS A 87 10.11 9.89 6.53
CA HIS A 87 9.56 10.45 7.77
C HIS A 87 10.33 10.04 9.03
N LYS A 88 11.40 9.22 8.89
CA LYS A 88 12.12 8.59 10.00
C LYS A 88 11.16 7.93 10.99
N ALA A 89 10.14 7.25 10.45
CA ALA A 89 9.08 6.65 11.22
C ALA A 89 9.56 5.38 11.93
N ALA A 90 8.93 5.06 13.06
CA ALA A 90 9.18 3.82 13.79
C ALA A 90 8.70 2.59 13.00
N GLY A 91 7.74 2.77 12.11
CA GLY A 91 7.24 1.75 11.20
C GLY A 91 6.13 2.27 10.31
N GLY A 92 5.46 1.36 9.61
CA GLY A 92 4.31 1.69 8.79
C GLY A 92 3.29 0.57 8.65
N ILE A 93 2.08 0.93 8.22
CA ILE A 93 1.02 -0.02 7.87
C ILE A 93 0.53 0.29 6.44
N ALA A 94 0.46 -0.75 5.59
CA ALA A 94 -0.25 -0.66 4.32
C ALA A 94 -1.59 -1.43 4.41
N GLY A 95 -2.69 -0.70 4.19
CA GLY A 95 -4.04 -1.25 4.02
C GLY A 95 -4.24 -1.82 2.61
N THR A 96 -3.93 -3.10 2.40
CA THR A 96 -4.05 -3.73 1.06
C THR A 96 -3.97 -5.26 1.11
N ALA A 97 -4.87 -5.94 0.38
CA ALA A 97 -4.77 -7.38 0.14
C ALA A 97 -4.03 -7.75 -1.17
N SER A 98 -3.24 -6.83 -1.74
CA SER A 98 -2.39 -7.10 -2.90
C SER A 98 -3.19 -7.61 -4.12
N HIS A 99 -3.03 -8.88 -4.51
CA HIS A 99 -3.70 -9.51 -5.65
C HIS A 99 -5.01 -10.22 -5.30
N ASN A 100 -5.42 -10.23 -4.02
CA ASN A 100 -6.69 -10.85 -3.63
C ASN A 100 -7.89 -10.11 -4.25
N PRO A 101 -9.05 -10.76 -4.48
CA PRO A 101 -10.27 -10.11 -4.97
C PRO A 101 -10.73 -8.90 -4.14
N SER A 102 -11.59 -8.04 -4.70
CA SER A 102 -11.91 -6.70 -4.15
C SER A 102 -12.51 -6.73 -2.74
N GLU A 103 -13.23 -7.79 -2.38
CA GLU A 103 -13.82 -7.99 -1.06
C GLU A 103 -12.78 -8.23 0.06
N TRP A 104 -11.52 -8.50 -0.30
CA TRP A 104 -10.43 -8.69 0.65
C TRP A 104 -9.75 -7.37 1.00
N ASN A 105 -9.29 -7.25 2.25
CA ASN A 105 -8.34 -6.24 2.66
C ASN A 105 -7.33 -6.82 3.66
N ALA A 106 -6.30 -6.05 4.03
CA ALA A 106 -5.29 -6.49 4.97
C ALA A 106 -4.60 -5.34 5.71
N LEU A 107 -3.87 -5.69 6.78
CA LEU A 107 -2.85 -4.84 7.38
C LEU A 107 -1.48 -5.49 7.14
N LYS A 108 -0.62 -4.83 6.35
CA LYS A 108 0.79 -5.19 6.18
C LYS A 108 1.63 -4.31 7.09
N PHE A 109 2.59 -4.90 7.82
CA PHE A 109 3.37 -4.19 8.84
C PHE A 109 4.84 -4.03 8.43
N PHE A 110 5.35 -2.81 8.54
CA PHE A 110 6.73 -2.46 8.19
C PHE A 110 7.49 -1.93 9.40
N GLY A 111 8.75 -2.36 9.55
CA GLY A 111 9.65 -1.85 10.57
C GLY A 111 10.28 -0.49 10.19
N PRO A 112 11.19 0.06 11.01
CA PRO A 112 11.78 1.39 10.82
C PRO A 112 12.70 1.50 9.59
N ARG A 113 13.04 0.36 8.97
CA ARG A 113 13.79 0.32 7.69
C ARG A 113 12.90 0.38 6.46
N GLY A 114 11.58 0.49 6.64
CA GLY A 114 10.60 0.40 5.55
C GLY A 114 10.32 -1.03 5.06
N GLU A 115 11.08 -2.01 5.52
CA GLU A 115 10.89 -3.43 5.18
C GLU A 115 9.78 -4.07 6.01
N PHE A 116 9.19 -5.16 5.50
CA PHE A 116 8.30 -6.01 6.29
C PHE A 116 8.94 -6.42 7.62
N ILE A 117 8.12 -6.47 8.68
CA ILE A 117 8.58 -7.02 9.95
C ILE A 117 9.00 -8.50 9.79
N THR A 118 10.07 -8.88 10.45
CA THR A 118 10.58 -10.25 10.42
C THR A 118 9.60 -11.22 11.09
N LYS A 119 9.76 -12.53 10.85
CA LYS A 119 8.97 -13.56 11.53
C LYS A 119 8.99 -13.41 13.06
N ALA A 120 10.17 -13.20 13.64
CA ALA A 120 10.32 -13.00 15.09
C ALA A 120 9.69 -11.68 15.60
N GLN A 121 9.60 -10.65 14.77
CA GLN A 121 8.84 -9.44 15.09
C GLN A 121 7.34 -9.69 15.00
N TYR A 122 6.89 -10.43 13.99
CA TYR A 122 5.49 -10.81 13.81
C TYR A 122 4.98 -11.69 14.97
N GLU A 123 5.76 -12.65 15.43
CA GLU A 123 5.43 -13.49 16.59
C GLU A 123 5.28 -12.64 17.87
N ARG A 124 6.12 -11.61 18.06
CA ARG A 124 5.96 -10.65 19.16
C ARG A 124 4.70 -9.80 19.00
N LEU A 125 4.36 -9.39 17.78
CA LEU A 125 3.11 -8.70 17.50
C LEU A 125 1.89 -9.57 17.84
N GLU A 126 1.88 -10.84 17.42
CA GLU A 126 0.80 -11.80 17.76
C GLU A 126 0.69 -12.03 19.27
N ALA A 127 1.81 -12.06 19.99
CA ALA A 127 1.79 -12.17 21.45
C ALA A 127 1.12 -10.95 22.11
N ILE A 128 1.34 -9.74 21.58
CA ILE A 128 0.66 -8.52 22.05
C ILE A 128 -0.83 -8.54 21.69
N VAL A 129 -1.18 -9.02 20.50
CA VAL A 129 -2.58 -9.19 20.06
C VAL A 129 -3.33 -10.15 20.99
N GLY A 130 -2.68 -11.23 21.42
CA GLY A 130 -3.26 -12.24 22.32
C GLY A 130 -3.24 -11.86 23.81
N ALA A 131 -2.58 -10.76 24.19
CA ALA A 131 -2.59 -10.23 25.55
C ALA A 131 -3.89 -9.46 25.85
N ASP A 132 -4.09 -9.07 27.11
CA ASP A 132 -5.25 -8.28 27.55
C ASP A 132 -5.46 -6.98 26.76
N LYS A 133 -6.61 -6.32 26.98
CA LYS A 133 -7.08 -5.13 26.25
C LYS A 133 -5.97 -4.12 25.91
N PRO A 134 -5.98 -3.53 24.70
CA PRO A 134 -4.97 -2.56 24.31
C PRO A 134 -4.85 -1.39 25.31
N ALA A 135 -3.61 -1.01 25.61
CA ALA A 135 -3.29 0.11 26.49
C ALA A 135 -3.52 1.44 25.76
N TYR A 136 -4.77 1.91 25.75
CA TYR A 136 -5.11 3.24 25.25
C TYR A 136 -4.58 4.34 26.17
N VAL A 137 -4.25 5.48 25.60
CA VAL A 137 -3.72 6.64 26.34
C VAL A 137 -4.84 7.64 26.68
N PRO A 138 -4.72 8.42 27.77
CA PRO A 138 -5.69 9.47 28.10
C PRO A 138 -5.70 10.58 27.03
N TYR A 139 -6.78 11.37 27.00
CA TYR A 139 -7.02 12.40 25.98
C TYR A 139 -5.85 13.37 25.76
N ASN A 140 -5.09 13.67 26.81
CA ASN A 140 -3.95 14.60 26.78
C ASN A 140 -2.62 13.94 26.34
N ARG A 141 -2.65 12.67 25.95
CA ARG A 141 -1.50 11.91 25.43
C ARG A 141 -1.78 11.26 24.08
N LEU A 142 -2.92 11.57 23.47
CA LEU A 142 -3.26 11.11 22.12
C LEU A 142 -2.16 11.54 21.15
N GLY A 143 -1.83 10.66 20.21
CA GLY A 143 -0.99 11.01 19.08
C GLY A 143 -1.71 11.92 18.08
N SER A 144 -0.94 12.52 17.18
CA SER A 144 -1.47 13.35 16.09
C SER A 144 -1.76 12.52 14.84
N ILE A 145 -2.65 13.02 13.97
CA ILE A 145 -2.84 12.47 12.61
C ILE A 145 -2.60 13.61 11.62
N HIS A 146 -1.61 13.43 10.76
CA HIS A 146 -1.27 14.36 9.69
C HIS A 146 -1.42 13.67 8.33
N ARG A 147 -1.92 14.41 7.33
CA ARG A 147 -2.04 13.92 5.96
C ARG A 147 -0.91 14.45 5.10
N ASP A 148 -0.23 13.55 4.39
CA ASP A 148 0.85 13.90 3.46
C ASP A 148 0.53 13.41 2.04
N HIS A 149 0.19 14.37 1.18
CA HIS A 149 -0.21 14.12 -0.20
C HIS A 149 0.98 14.10 -1.19
N THR A 150 2.21 14.15 -0.70
CA THR A 150 3.42 14.27 -1.53
C THR A 150 4.26 12.99 -1.61
N ALA A 151 3.87 11.93 -0.89
CA ALA A 151 4.58 10.67 -0.81
C ALA A 151 4.83 10.00 -2.17
N VAL A 152 3.82 9.96 -3.04
CA VAL A 152 3.95 9.38 -4.38
C VAL A 152 4.95 10.15 -5.24
N GLU A 153 4.93 11.48 -5.17
CA GLU A 153 5.88 12.30 -5.92
C GLU A 153 7.31 12.07 -5.43
N ARG A 154 7.54 12.04 -4.10
CA ARG A 154 8.86 11.70 -3.54
C ARG A 154 9.34 10.32 -3.98
N HIS A 155 8.46 9.32 -3.97
CA HIS A 155 8.80 7.98 -4.48
C HIS A 155 9.22 8.03 -5.95
N MET A 156 8.43 8.66 -6.84
CA MET A 156 8.81 8.80 -8.26
C MET A 156 10.17 9.51 -8.42
N GLN A 157 10.41 10.58 -7.67
CA GLN A 157 11.68 11.29 -7.69
C GLN A 157 12.85 10.42 -7.20
N SER A 158 12.64 9.54 -6.23
CA SER A 158 13.64 8.57 -5.79
C SER A 158 13.99 7.57 -6.90
N VAL A 159 12.99 7.10 -7.67
CA VAL A 159 13.22 6.23 -8.83
C VAL A 159 13.99 6.95 -9.94
N LEU A 160 13.60 8.20 -10.27
CA LEU A 160 14.28 9.00 -11.30
C LEU A 160 15.74 9.34 -10.96
N LYS A 161 16.10 9.32 -9.67
CA LYS A 161 17.48 9.57 -9.19
C LYS A 161 18.35 8.32 -9.13
N LEU A 162 17.82 7.13 -9.45
CA LEU A 162 18.61 5.91 -9.47
C LEU A 162 19.73 6.02 -10.52
N LYS A 163 20.98 5.83 -10.10
CA LYS A 163 22.16 5.90 -10.99
C LYS A 163 22.12 4.89 -12.13
N SER A 164 21.44 3.76 -11.93
CA SER A 164 21.22 2.73 -12.94
C SER A 164 20.18 3.12 -13.98
N LEU A 165 19.37 4.16 -13.75
CA LEU A 165 18.31 4.60 -14.65
C LEU A 165 18.83 5.64 -15.65
N ALA A 166 19.04 5.23 -16.90
CA ALA A 166 19.50 6.11 -17.96
C ALA A 166 18.34 6.87 -18.64
N VAL A 167 17.71 7.81 -17.92
CA VAL A 167 16.56 8.59 -18.42
C VAL A 167 16.79 9.21 -19.81
N PRO A 168 17.96 9.83 -20.12
CA PRO A 168 18.21 10.38 -21.46
C PRO A 168 18.15 9.32 -22.57
N LYS A 169 18.64 8.10 -22.31
CA LYS A 169 18.61 6.99 -23.27
C LYS A 169 17.19 6.47 -23.48
N VAL A 170 16.41 6.36 -22.40
CA VAL A 170 14.99 5.96 -22.48
C VAL A 170 14.21 6.97 -23.31
N ARG A 171 14.40 8.27 -23.06
CA ARG A 171 13.77 9.34 -23.83
C ARG A 171 14.16 9.30 -25.30
N GLN A 172 15.44 9.09 -25.61
CA GLN A 172 15.93 9.01 -26.99
C GLN A 172 15.35 7.81 -27.74
N ALA A 173 15.08 6.70 -27.06
CA ALA A 173 14.48 5.52 -27.67
C ALA A 173 13.03 5.74 -28.13
N GLY A 174 12.32 6.71 -27.54
CA GLY A 174 10.98 7.09 -27.98
C GLY A 174 9.91 6.00 -27.78
N PHE A 175 10.06 5.18 -26.72
CA PHE A 175 9.16 4.06 -26.47
C PHE A 175 7.70 4.49 -26.31
N LEU A 176 6.79 3.65 -26.81
CA LEU A 176 5.36 3.66 -26.54
C LEU A 176 5.00 2.46 -25.66
N VAL A 177 4.38 2.72 -24.51
CA VAL A 177 4.05 1.70 -23.50
C VAL A 177 2.56 1.72 -23.18
N VAL A 178 1.92 0.55 -23.17
CA VAL A 178 0.57 0.40 -22.62
C VAL A 178 0.67 0.06 -21.13
N VAL A 179 -0.03 0.81 -20.28
CA VAL A 179 -0.07 0.56 -18.83
C VAL A 179 -1.47 0.14 -18.45
N ASP A 180 -1.62 -1.08 -17.94
CA ASP A 180 -2.84 -1.55 -17.27
C ASP A 180 -2.66 -1.45 -15.75
N ALA A 181 -3.25 -0.44 -15.13
CA ALA A 181 -3.16 -0.28 -13.69
C ALA A 181 -4.36 -0.85 -12.94
N ILE A 182 -5.28 -1.54 -13.61
CA ILE A 182 -6.46 -2.23 -13.06
C ILE A 182 -7.36 -1.39 -12.13
N ASN A 183 -7.29 -0.07 -12.21
CA ASN A 183 -7.81 0.91 -11.26
C ASN A 183 -7.25 0.76 -9.83
N GLY A 184 -6.10 0.11 -9.73
CA GLY A 184 -5.22 -0.05 -8.57
C GLY A 184 -4.47 1.22 -8.19
N ALA A 185 -3.66 1.12 -7.12
CA ALA A 185 -2.89 2.25 -6.60
C ALA A 185 -1.79 2.76 -7.55
N GLY A 186 -1.39 1.95 -8.54
CA GLY A 186 -0.44 2.32 -9.59
C GLY A 186 -0.98 3.28 -10.66
N SER A 187 -2.31 3.49 -10.69
CA SER A 187 -3.04 4.21 -11.75
C SER A 187 -2.54 5.63 -12.03
N TYR A 188 -1.99 6.29 -11.01
CA TYR A 188 -1.42 7.63 -11.15
C TYR A 188 0.09 7.58 -11.32
N CYS A 189 0.81 6.85 -10.45
CA CYS A 189 2.26 6.96 -10.35
C CYS A 189 2.99 6.34 -11.54
N LEU A 190 2.55 5.18 -12.04
CA LEU A 190 3.29 4.46 -13.08
C LEU A 190 3.21 5.18 -14.43
N PRO A 191 2.01 5.59 -14.92
CA PRO A 191 1.94 6.42 -16.13
C PRO A 191 2.73 7.71 -16.01
N LYS A 192 2.63 8.43 -14.89
CA LYS A 192 3.31 9.71 -14.69
C LYS A 192 4.83 9.57 -14.65
N LEU A 193 5.34 8.50 -14.03
CA LEU A 193 6.78 8.20 -14.00
C LEU A 193 7.32 7.96 -15.42
N LEU A 194 6.62 7.17 -16.23
CA LEU A 194 6.99 6.90 -17.63
C LEU A 194 6.95 8.18 -18.48
N GLU A 195 5.90 8.99 -18.34
CA GLU A 195 5.79 10.29 -19.00
C GLU A 195 6.97 11.22 -18.64
N GLN A 196 7.38 11.27 -17.37
CA GLN A 196 8.56 12.04 -16.93
C GLN A 196 9.88 11.52 -17.55
N MET A 197 9.95 10.22 -17.84
CA MET A 197 11.06 9.60 -18.56
C MET A 197 11.02 9.87 -20.07
N GLY A 198 9.98 10.51 -20.59
CA GLY A 198 9.78 10.80 -22.01
C GLY A 198 9.20 9.64 -22.81
N VAL A 199 8.56 8.69 -22.13
CA VAL A 199 7.88 7.54 -22.75
C VAL A 199 6.44 7.96 -23.12
N GLY A 200 5.99 7.57 -24.31
CA GLY A 200 4.58 7.69 -24.69
C GLY A 200 3.76 6.65 -23.93
N VAL A 201 2.65 7.06 -23.30
CA VAL A 201 1.84 6.15 -22.47
C VAL A 201 0.42 6.05 -22.98
N ILE A 202 -0.02 4.82 -23.24
CA ILE A 202 -1.43 4.48 -23.43
C ILE A 202 -1.96 3.93 -22.11
N ARG A 203 -2.91 4.63 -21.51
CA ARG A 203 -3.48 4.29 -20.20
C ARG A 203 -4.66 3.33 -20.37
N LEU A 204 -4.54 2.15 -19.81
CA LEU A 204 -5.58 1.14 -19.68
C LEU A 204 -5.95 1.00 -18.19
N ASN A 205 -7.23 1.07 -17.86
CA ASN A 205 -7.73 0.91 -16.48
C ASN A 205 -6.92 1.74 -15.44
N CYS A 206 -6.70 3.03 -15.68
CA CYS A 206 -5.88 3.90 -14.81
C CYS A 206 -6.71 4.94 -14.05
N LYS A 207 -7.95 4.63 -13.65
CA LYS A 207 -8.79 5.58 -12.89
C LYS A 207 -8.43 5.67 -11.40
N GLY A 208 -7.81 4.61 -10.85
CA GLY A 208 -7.37 4.57 -9.45
C GLY A 208 -8.50 4.59 -8.41
N ASN A 209 -9.74 4.28 -8.81
CA ASN A 209 -10.93 4.39 -7.97
C ASN A 209 -11.27 3.10 -7.20
N GLY A 210 -10.48 2.02 -7.34
CA GLY A 210 -10.71 0.75 -6.65
C GLY A 210 -11.75 -0.17 -7.29
N ASP A 211 -12.40 0.28 -8.37
CA ASP A 211 -13.28 -0.56 -9.18
C ASP A 211 -12.43 -1.42 -10.11
N PHE A 212 -11.91 -2.53 -9.57
CA PHE A 212 -10.97 -3.38 -10.29
C PHE A 212 -11.63 -4.00 -11.53
N CYS A 213 -11.08 -3.70 -12.72
CA CYS A 213 -11.63 -4.16 -14.00
C CYS A 213 -11.55 -5.69 -14.18
N HIS A 214 -10.67 -6.34 -13.43
CA HIS A 214 -10.54 -7.79 -13.31
C HIS A 214 -9.83 -8.13 -11.99
N THR A 215 -9.65 -9.43 -11.69
CA THR A 215 -8.88 -9.87 -10.52
C THR A 215 -7.48 -9.23 -10.54
N PRO A 216 -7.01 -8.63 -9.43
CA PRO A 216 -5.79 -7.82 -9.39
C PRO A 216 -4.48 -8.63 -9.42
N GLU A 217 -4.48 -9.77 -10.11
CA GLU A 217 -3.33 -10.66 -10.29
C GLU A 217 -2.89 -10.66 -11.76
N PRO A 218 -1.64 -10.30 -12.09
CA PRO A 218 -1.18 -10.18 -13.47
C PRO A 218 -0.81 -11.54 -14.09
N ILE A 219 -1.78 -12.44 -14.20
CA ILE A 219 -1.66 -13.75 -14.88
C ILE A 219 -2.18 -13.66 -16.32
N PRO A 220 -1.72 -14.52 -17.26
CA PRO A 220 -2.09 -14.45 -18.68
C PRO A 220 -3.60 -14.32 -18.95
N GLU A 221 -4.43 -14.96 -18.12
CA GLU A 221 -5.89 -14.94 -18.20
C GLU A 221 -6.45 -13.52 -18.03
N ASN A 222 -5.87 -12.74 -17.11
CA ASN A 222 -6.27 -11.37 -16.79
C ASN A 222 -5.63 -10.34 -17.75
N LEU A 223 -4.50 -10.66 -18.38
CA LEU A 223 -3.73 -9.74 -19.23
C LEU A 223 -4.18 -9.71 -20.71
N LYS A 224 -5.32 -10.33 -21.05
CA LYS A 224 -5.82 -10.40 -22.43
C LYS A 224 -6.06 -9.01 -23.03
N GLN A 225 -6.68 -8.11 -22.27
CA GLN A 225 -6.98 -6.74 -22.70
C GLN A 225 -5.69 -5.96 -22.96
N LEU A 226 -4.72 -6.03 -22.04
CA LEU A 226 -3.40 -5.41 -22.19
C LEU A 226 -2.69 -5.95 -23.44
N GLY A 227 -2.62 -7.27 -23.61
CA GLY A 227 -1.96 -7.89 -24.75
C GLY A 227 -2.60 -7.49 -26.09
N GLN A 228 -3.92 -7.36 -26.13
CA GLN A 228 -4.64 -6.85 -27.31
C GLN A 228 -4.29 -5.39 -27.58
N ALA A 229 -4.36 -4.52 -26.56
CA ALA A 229 -4.06 -3.10 -26.68
C ALA A 229 -2.62 -2.86 -27.16
N VAL A 230 -1.64 -3.64 -26.67
CA VAL A 230 -0.24 -3.57 -27.14
C VAL A 230 -0.15 -3.87 -28.64
N ARG A 231 -0.80 -4.94 -29.13
CA ARG A 231 -0.77 -5.31 -30.55
C ARG A 231 -1.47 -4.29 -31.45
N GLU A 232 -2.65 -3.81 -31.03
CA GLU A 232 -3.44 -2.86 -31.81
C GLU A 232 -2.76 -1.49 -31.93
N SER A 233 -2.16 -1.02 -30.84
CA SER A 233 -1.42 0.25 -30.82
C SER A 233 0.00 0.15 -31.36
N LYS A 234 0.50 -1.07 -31.64
CA LYS A 234 1.90 -1.34 -32.00
C LYS A 234 2.88 -0.77 -30.95
N ALA A 235 2.49 -0.81 -29.67
CA ALA A 235 3.35 -0.40 -28.56
C ALA A 235 4.55 -1.35 -28.40
N ASP A 236 5.66 -0.83 -27.88
CA ASP A 236 6.90 -1.58 -27.69
C ASP A 236 6.78 -2.62 -26.56
N LEU A 237 6.00 -2.32 -25.52
CA LEU A 237 5.71 -3.22 -24.40
C LEU A 237 4.42 -2.85 -23.65
N GLY A 238 3.93 -3.80 -22.85
CA GLY A 238 2.85 -3.58 -21.89
C GLY A 238 3.32 -3.78 -20.45
N LEU A 239 2.80 -3.00 -19.51
CA LEU A 239 3.03 -3.12 -18.07
C LEU A 239 1.70 -3.31 -17.32
N ALA A 240 1.69 -4.23 -16.35
CA ALA A 240 0.56 -4.52 -15.46
C ALA A 240 1.04 -4.61 -13.99
#